data_AF-A0AAN8BC35-F1
#
_entry.id   AF-A0AAN8BC35-F1
#
_cell.length_a   1.000
_cell.length_b   1.000
_cell.length_c   1.000
_cell.angle_alpha   90.00
_cell.angle_beta   90.00
_cell.angle_gamma   90.00
#
_symmetry.space_group_name_H-M   'P 1'
#
loop_
_entity.id
_entity.type
_entity.pdbx_description
1 polymer ?
#
loop_
_entity_poly.entity_id
_entity_poly.type
_entity_poly.pdbx_seq_one_letter_code
_entity_poly.pdbx_strand_id
1 'polypeptide(L)'
;MDYWSALEVYREMVLLYLHQGRRQINTHCSDLEPWQIIGASVITTLGAVWIKGFLFQQESLLSRIKKLCFRLIRKIPFVGATIQTQLNKALDDMSASLCTLKEGMSYTKQLPSIGLSQSQVLDKIREYETLSEVKWENGCVSGTVYWGG
;
A
#
# COMPACT_ATOMS: atom_id res chain seq x y z
N MET A 1 20.87 -41.44 47.02
CA MET A 1 21.24 -41.37 45.59
C MET A 1 22.11 -40.15 45.45
N ASP A 2 23.38 -40.35 45.12
CA ASP A 2 24.35 -39.26 45.06
C ASP A 2 24.17 -38.52 43.73
N TYR A 3 23.71 -37.28 43.80
CA TYR A 3 23.41 -36.46 42.62
C TYR A 3 24.63 -36.28 41.68
N TRP A 4 25.84 -36.39 42.22
CA TRP A 4 27.10 -36.31 41.47
C TRP A 4 27.32 -37.49 40.51
N SER A 5 27.01 -38.72 40.93
CA SER A 5 27.18 -39.89 40.08
C SER A 5 26.14 -39.92 38.94
N ALA A 6 24.92 -39.44 39.20
CA ALA A 6 23.94 -39.24 38.12
C ALA A 6 24.43 -38.20 37.09
N LEU A 7 25.00 -37.09 37.55
CA LEU A 7 25.51 -36.02 36.69
C LEU A 7 26.69 -36.48 35.81
N GLU A 8 27.57 -37.33 36.34
CA GLU A 8 28.67 -37.95 35.59
C GLU A 8 28.15 -38.85 34.46
N VAL A 9 27.15 -39.68 34.74
CA VAL A 9 26.53 -40.56 33.72
C VAL A 9 25.86 -39.74 32.61
N TYR A 10 25.13 -38.66 32.95
CA TYR A 10 24.55 -37.77 31.93
C TYR A 10 25.62 -37.08 31.09
N ARG A 11 26.73 -36.63 31.72
CA ARG A 11 27.85 -36.03 31.01
C ARG A 11 28.49 -37.02 30.03
N GLU A 12 28.71 -38.26 30.45
CA GLU A 12 29.25 -39.30 29.58
C GLU A 12 28.31 -39.64 28.42
N MET A 13 27.00 -39.75 28.66
CA MET A 13 26.01 -39.93 27.59
C MET A 13 26.05 -38.78 26.59
N VAL A 14 26.05 -37.53 27.05
CA VAL A 14 26.12 -36.36 26.17
C VAL A 14 27.41 -36.37 25.34
N LEU A 15 28.55 -36.68 25.95
CA LEU A 15 29.83 -36.78 25.24
C LEU A 15 29.81 -37.89 24.19
N LEU A 16 29.21 -39.05 24.50
CA LEU A 16 29.04 -40.14 23.54
C LEU A 16 28.19 -39.69 22.33
N TYR A 17 27.06 -39.03 22.57
CA TYR A 17 26.22 -38.51 21.49
C TYR A 17 26.94 -37.42 20.66
N LEU A 18 27.69 -36.53 21.31
CA LEU A 18 28.49 -35.51 20.62
C LEU A 18 29.58 -36.15 19.75
N HIS A 19 30.27 -37.18 20.26
CA HIS A 19 31.27 -37.91 19.49
C HIS A 19 30.65 -38.64 18.31
N GLN A 20 29.48 -39.25 18.48
CA GLN A 20 28.74 -39.92 17.43
C GLN A 20 28.28 -38.93 16.35
N GLY A 21 27.72 -37.79 16.74
CA GLY A 21 27.33 -36.71 15.84
C GLY A 21 28.52 -36.14 15.06
N ARG A 22 29.64 -35.87 15.75
CA ARG A 22 30.88 -35.42 15.10
C ARG A 22 31.38 -36.41 14.06
N ARG A 23 31.37 -37.71 14.38
CA ARG A 23 31.79 -38.76 13.45
C ARG A 23 30.87 -38.81 12.23
N GLN A 24 29.56 -38.72 12.41
CA GLN A 24 28.61 -38.69 11.29
C GLN A 24 28.84 -37.48 10.38
N ILE A 25 28.96 -36.27 10.93
CA ILE A 25 29.22 -35.06 10.15
C ILE A 25 30.53 -35.21 9.38
N ASN A 26 31.60 -35.64 10.04
CA ASN A 26 32.90 -35.83 9.39
C ASN A 26 32.88 -36.91 8.29
N THR A 27 32.10 -37.98 8.47
CA THR A 27 31.91 -39.00 7.42
C THR A 27 31.10 -38.44 6.25
N HIS A 28 30.07 -37.64 6.49
CA HIS A 28 29.30 -37.02 5.40
C HIS A 28 30.10 -35.96 4.65
N CYS A 29 31.06 -35.32 5.30
CA CYS A 29 31.94 -34.32 4.71
C CYS A 29 33.31 -34.87 4.28
N SER A 30 33.56 -36.19 4.37
CA SER A 30 34.88 -36.76 4.06
C SER A 30 35.28 -36.60 2.60
N ASP A 31 34.28 -36.57 1.72
CA ASP A 31 34.47 -36.54 0.27
C ASP A 31 34.36 -35.11 -0.30
N LEU A 32 34.20 -34.11 0.57
CA LEU A 32 34.03 -32.71 0.19
C LEU A 32 35.30 -31.91 0.47
N GLU A 33 35.68 -31.05 -0.45
CA GLU A 33 36.81 -30.15 -0.25
C GLU A 33 36.45 -29.01 0.73
N PRO A 34 37.42 -28.49 1.51
CA PRO A 34 37.14 -27.48 2.53
C PRO A 34 36.40 -26.24 2.02
N TRP A 35 36.67 -25.80 0.79
CA TRP A 35 36.02 -24.63 0.19
C TRP A 35 34.53 -24.88 -0.10
N GLN A 36 34.14 -26.12 -0.44
CA GLN A 36 32.75 -26.49 -0.70
C GLN A 36 31.93 -26.43 0.59
N ILE A 37 32.51 -26.87 1.71
CA ILE A 37 31.89 -26.81 3.03
C ILE A 37 31.68 -25.35 3.44
N ILE A 38 32.70 -24.51 3.25
CA ILE A 38 32.61 -23.07 3.52
C ILE A 38 31.53 -22.44 2.63
N GLY A 39 31.55 -22.71 1.31
CA GLY A 39 30.55 -22.20 0.38
C GLY A 39 29.12 -22.62 0.72
N ALA A 40 28.91 -23.91 1.01
CA ALA A 40 27.62 -24.45 1.40
C ALA A 40 27.12 -23.82 2.71
N SER A 41 28.00 -23.62 3.70
CA SER A 41 27.64 -22.95 4.96
C SER A 41 27.21 -21.50 4.72
N VAL A 42 27.98 -20.73 3.93
CA VAL A 42 27.67 -19.33 3.59
C VAL A 42 26.35 -19.23 2.84
N ILE A 43 26.13 -20.07 1.84
CA ILE A 43 24.88 -20.11 1.06
C ILE A 43 23.70 -20.45 1.97
N THR A 44 23.86 -21.45 2.85
CA THR A 44 22.80 -21.87 3.76
C THR A 44 22.45 -20.76 4.76
N THR A 45 23.46 -20.08 5.32
CA THR A 45 23.23 -18.95 6.23
C THR A 45 22.56 -17.77 5.52
N LEU A 46 23.06 -17.38 4.35
CA LEU A 46 22.45 -16.30 3.56
C LEU A 46 21.03 -16.63 3.13
N GLY A 47 20.79 -17.87 2.71
CA GLY A 47 19.47 -18.40 2.38
C GLY A 47 18.53 -18.35 3.58
N ALA A 48 18.98 -18.78 4.76
CA ALA A 48 18.18 -18.72 5.98
C ALA A 48 17.82 -17.28 6.39
N VAL A 49 18.77 -16.34 6.28
CA VAL A 49 18.51 -14.91 6.55
C VAL A 49 17.54 -14.33 5.52
N TRP A 50 17.69 -14.67 4.24
CA TRP A 50 16.78 -14.24 3.18
C TRP A 50 15.37 -14.80 3.40
N ILE A 51 15.25 -16.09 3.72
CA ILE A 51 13.96 -16.74 4.03
C ILE A 51 13.32 -16.10 5.25
N LYS A 52 14.09 -15.81 6.31
CA LYS A 52 13.59 -15.10 7.48
C LYS A 52 13.08 -13.70 7.10
N GLY A 53 13.85 -12.93 6.33
CA GLY A 53 13.42 -11.62 5.84
C GLY A 53 12.17 -11.70 4.96
N PHE A 54 12.07 -12.75 4.14
CA PHE A 54 10.93 -13.00 3.27
C PHE A 54 9.66 -13.39 4.05
N LEU A 55 9.77 -14.27 5.05
CA LEU A 55 8.66 -14.75 5.86
C LEU A 55 8.18 -13.73 6.90
N PHE A 56 9.10 -12.96 7.50
CA PHE A 56 8.80 -12.03 8.60
C PHE A 56 8.66 -10.56 8.15
N GLN A 57 8.58 -10.28 6.85
CA GLN A 57 8.25 -8.94 6.38
C GLN A 57 6.77 -8.63 6.60
N GLN A 58 6.49 -7.47 7.20
CA GLN A 58 5.14 -6.99 7.56
C GLN A 58 4.15 -6.86 6.39
N GLU A 59 4.62 -6.90 5.14
CA GLU A 59 3.74 -6.96 3.98
C GLU A 59 3.40 -8.43 3.66
N SER A 60 2.10 -8.75 3.65
CA SER A 60 1.64 -10.08 3.27
C SER A 60 2.19 -10.48 1.89
N LEU A 61 2.66 -11.73 1.78
CA LEU A 61 3.19 -12.29 0.53
C LEU A 61 2.19 -12.14 -0.63
N LEU A 62 0.90 -12.27 -0.32
CA LEU A 62 -0.19 -12.06 -1.27
C LEU A 62 -0.25 -10.62 -1.79
N SER A 63 -0.04 -9.61 -0.95
CA SER A 63 0.00 -8.21 -1.40
C SER A 63 1.14 -7.96 -2.38
N ARG A 64 2.30 -8.58 -2.16
CA ARG A 64 3.47 -8.43 -3.05
C ARG A 64 3.27 -9.12 -4.39
N ILE A 65 2.73 -10.33 -4.38
CA ILE A 65 2.36 -11.06 -5.59
C ILE A 65 1.28 -10.28 -6.34
N LYS A 66 0.24 -9.79 -5.67
CA LYS A 66 -0.78 -8.93 -6.29
C LYS A 66 -0.17 -7.67 -6.91
N LYS A 67 0.74 -6.98 -6.23
CA LYS A 67 1.45 -5.80 -6.77
C LYS A 67 2.33 -6.16 -7.97
N LEU A 68 2.94 -7.35 -7.98
CA LEU A 68 3.72 -7.82 -9.12
C LEU A 68 2.82 -8.18 -10.30
N CYS A 69 1.76 -8.95 -10.07
CA CYS A 69 0.74 -9.27 -11.07
C CYS A 69 0.12 -8.00 -11.66
N PHE A 70 -0.22 -7.00 -10.83
CA PHE A 70 -0.75 -5.73 -11.30
C PHE A 70 0.25 -4.96 -12.16
N ARG A 71 1.55 -4.97 -11.79
CA ARG A 71 2.62 -4.39 -12.61
C ARG A 71 2.77 -5.10 -13.96
N LEU A 72 2.63 -6.43 -13.99
CA LEU A 72 2.69 -7.22 -15.22
C LEU A 72 1.46 -6.98 -16.11
N ILE A 73 0.26 -6.99 -15.54
CA ILE A 73 -1.00 -6.71 -16.24
C ILE A 73 -0.98 -5.30 -16.85
N ARG A 74 -0.46 -4.31 -16.12
CA ARG A 74 -0.33 -2.92 -16.61
C ARG A 74 0.67 -2.77 -17.75
N LYS A 75 1.62 -3.70 -17.92
CA LYS A 75 2.55 -3.73 -19.07
C LYS A 75 1.94 -4.36 -20.33
N ILE A 76 0.75 -4.94 -20.24
CA ILE A 76 0.04 -5.48 -21.41
C ILE A 76 -0.47 -4.29 -22.23
N PRO A 77 -0.07 -4.15 -23.51
CA PRO A 77 -0.31 -2.94 -24.31
C PRO A 77 -1.80 -2.60 -24.49
N PHE A 78 -2.69 -3.59 -24.43
CA PHE A 78 -4.14 -3.38 -24.56
C PHE A 78 -4.83 -2.97 -23.24
N VAL A 79 -4.35 -3.51 -22.10
CA VAL A 79 -5.01 -3.29 -20.80
C VAL A 79 -4.85 -1.85 -20.34
N GLY A 80 -3.69 -1.24 -20.62
CA GLY A 80 -3.46 0.18 -20.32
C GLY A 80 -4.47 1.09 -21.03
N ALA A 81 -4.77 0.83 -22.30
CA ALA A 81 -5.74 1.61 -23.07
C ALA A 81 -7.15 1.49 -22.48
N THR A 82 -7.60 0.27 -22.14
CA THR A 82 -8.93 0.06 -21.53
C THR A 82 -9.07 0.75 -20.17
N ILE A 83 -8.03 0.72 -19.33
CA ILE A 83 -8.02 1.43 -18.04
C ILE A 83 -8.12 2.94 -18.26
N GLN A 84 -7.37 3.49 -19.22
CA GLN A 84 -7.42 4.91 -19.54
C GLN A 84 -8.80 5.34 -20.06
N THR A 85 -9.44 4.53 -20.90
CA THR A 85 -10.81 4.80 -21.36
C THR A 85 -11.80 4.86 -20.20
N GLN A 86 -11.69 3.94 -19.24
CA GLN A 86 -12.54 3.93 -18.03
C GLN A 86 -12.28 5.14 -17.13
N LEU A 87 -11.01 5.52 -16.95
CA LEU A 87 -10.64 6.72 -16.20
C LEU A 87 -11.16 8.00 -16.86
N ASN A 88 -11.02 8.13 -18.18
CA ASN A 88 -11.53 9.27 -18.92
C ASN A 88 -13.06 9.35 -18.84
N LYS A 89 -13.77 8.23 -18.96
CA LYS A 89 -15.22 8.19 -18.78
C LYS A 89 -15.63 8.64 -17.37
N ALA A 90 -14.95 8.15 -16.33
CA ALA A 90 -15.23 8.56 -14.96
C ALA A 90 -14.92 10.05 -14.72
N LEU A 91 -13.89 10.58 -15.38
CA LEU A 91 -13.55 12.00 -15.35
C LEU A 91 -14.62 12.83 -16.07
N ASP A 92 -15.07 12.39 -17.24
CA ASP A 92 -16.14 13.04 -18.00
C ASP A 92 -17.45 13.04 -17.22
N ASP A 93 -17.85 11.91 -16.62
CA ASP A 93 -19.04 11.80 -15.76
C ASP A 93 -18.92 12.72 -14.52
N MET A 94 -17.74 12.81 -13.93
CA MET A 94 -17.47 13.73 -12.82
C MET A 94 -17.52 15.19 -13.27
N SER A 95 -16.96 15.52 -14.43
CA SER A 95 -17.01 16.87 -14.99
C SER A 95 -18.44 17.27 -15.34
N ALA A 96 -19.24 16.35 -15.88
CA ALA A 96 -20.63 16.57 -16.19
C ALA A 96 -21.47 16.80 -14.93
N SER A 97 -21.18 16.07 -13.84
CA SER A 97 -21.86 16.26 -12.55
C SER A 97 -21.42 17.49 -11.77
N LEU A 98 -20.17 17.96 -11.94
CA LEU A 98 -19.65 19.18 -11.30
C LEU A 98 -19.90 20.46 -12.11
N CYS A 99 -20.04 20.35 -13.43
CA CYS A 99 -20.27 21.49 -14.34
C CYS A 99 -21.73 21.63 -14.77
N THR A 100 -22.69 21.25 -13.94
CA THR A 100 -24.12 21.55 -14.18
C THR A 100 -24.44 22.99 -13.79
N LEU A 101 -23.89 23.96 -14.54
CA LEU A 101 -24.60 25.22 -14.69
C LEU A 101 -25.86 24.89 -15.50
N LYS A 102 -27.05 24.97 -14.86
CA LYS A 102 -28.33 24.65 -15.53
C LYS A 102 -28.42 25.37 -16.88
N GLU A 103 -28.87 24.66 -17.91
CA GLU A 103 -29.05 25.20 -19.27
C GLU A 103 -29.77 26.56 -19.22
N GLY A 104 -29.12 27.61 -19.74
CA GLY A 104 -29.66 28.97 -19.81
C GLY A 104 -29.14 29.96 -18.76
N MET A 105 -28.34 29.53 -17.78
CA MET A 105 -27.86 30.40 -16.69
C MET A 105 -26.36 30.68 -16.82
N SER A 106 -25.93 31.94 -16.58
CA SER A 106 -24.53 32.36 -16.71
C SER A 106 -24.06 33.09 -15.45
N TYR A 107 -22.84 32.78 -15.00
CA TYR A 107 -22.20 33.54 -13.92
C TYR A 107 -21.95 34.98 -14.37
N THR A 108 -22.24 35.93 -13.48
CA THR A 108 -21.93 37.34 -13.69
C THR A 108 -20.41 37.52 -13.61
N LYS A 109 -19.74 37.60 -14.76
CA LYS A 109 -18.27 37.71 -14.87
C LYS A 109 -17.75 39.15 -14.82
N GLN A 110 -18.65 40.14 -14.81
CA GLN A 110 -18.30 41.57 -14.87
C GLN A 110 -19.02 42.34 -13.78
N LEU A 111 -18.31 43.27 -13.14
CA LEU A 111 -18.88 44.14 -12.12
C LEU A 111 -19.81 45.16 -12.81
N PRO A 112 -21.08 45.28 -12.39
CA PRO A 112 -21.99 46.26 -12.97
C PRO A 112 -21.45 47.67 -12.73
N SER A 113 -21.58 48.53 -13.75
CA SER A 113 -21.10 49.92 -13.72
C SER A 113 -21.88 50.82 -12.75
N ILE A 114 -23.05 50.35 -12.31
CA ILE A 114 -23.94 51.03 -11.35
C ILE A 114 -24.20 50.06 -10.20
N GLY A 115 -24.08 50.54 -8.96
CA GLY A 115 -24.36 49.73 -7.77
C GLY A 115 -25.81 49.24 -7.74
N LEU A 116 -25.99 47.95 -7.45
CA LEU A 116 -27.30 47.34 -7.30
C LEU A 116 -27.98 47.83 -6.01
N SER A 117 -29.29 48.06 -6.07
CA SER A 117 -30.07 48.34 -4.86
C SER A 117 -30.27 47.07 -4.02
N GLN A 118 -30.58 47.22 -2.73
CA GLN A 118 -30.72 46.09 -1.79
C GLN A 118 -31.71 45.02 -2.28
N SER A 119 -32.83 45.43 -2.88
CA SER A 119 -33.82 44.49 -3.43
C SER A 119 -33.26 43.69 -4.61
N GLN A 120 -32.53 44.35 -5.51
CA GLN A 120 -31.90 43.71 -6.67
C GLN A 120 -30.81 42.72 -6.26
N VAL A 121 -30.06 43.02 -5.20
CA VAL A 121 -29.07 42.11 -4.64
C VAL A 121 -29.75 40.85 -4.08
N LEU A 122 -30.84 41.00 -3.32
CA LEU A 122 -31.59 39.87 -2.76
C LEU A 122 -32.24 39.00 -3.84
N ASP A 123 -32.69 39.60 -4.94
CA ASP A 123 -33.21 38.86 -6.10
C ASP A 123 -32.10 38.06 -6.79
N LYS A 124 -30.91 38.64 -6.95
CA LYS A 124 -29.75 37.92 -7.49
C LYS A 124 -29.27 36.80 -6.57
N ILE A 125 -29.27 37.00 -5.25
CA ILE A 125 -28.91 35.92 -4.31
C ILE A 125 -29.88 34.75 -4.45
N ARG A 126 -31.19 35.01 -4.51
CA ARG A 126 -32.21 33.96 -4.73
C ARG A 126 -32.01 33.22 -6.05
N GLU A 127 -31.70 33.94 -7.14
CA GLU A 127 -31.37 33.33 -8.43
C GLU A 127 -30.18 32.36 -8.30
N TYR A 128 -29.12 32.76 -7.60
CA TYR A 128 -27.92 31.95 -7.39
C TYR A 128 -28.12 30.77 -6.43
N GLU A 129 -28.96 30.90 -5.40
CA GLU A 129 -29.32 29.77 -4.52
C GLU A 129 -29.94 28.62 -5.32
N THR A 130 -30.76 28.92 -6.34
CA THR A 130 -31.36 27.89 -7.21
C THR A 130 -30.38 27.20 -8.18
N LEU A 131 -29.19 27.79 -8.37
CA LEU A 131 -28.11 27.24 -9.20
C LEU A 131 -27.25 26.22 -8.43
N SER A 132 -27.27 26.26 -7.09
CA SER A 132 -26.48 25.37 -6.26
C SER A 132 -27.33 24.21 -5.75
N GLU A 133 -27.03 22.96 -6.15
CA GLU A 133 -27.62 21.76 -5.53
C GLU A 133 -26.96 21.43 -4.19
N VAL A 134 -26.93 22.40 -3.28
CA VAL A 134 -26.27 22.27 -1.99
C VAL A 134 -27.31 21.99 -0.93
N LYS A 135 -27.42 20.71 -0.52
CA LYS A 135 -28.26 20.28 0.61
C LYS A 135 -27.55 20.57 1.93
N TRP A 136 -27.60 21.84 2.37
CA TRP A 136 -27.04 22.30 3.65
C TRP A 136 -27.51 21.46 4.85
N GLU A 137 -28.76 20.99 4.81
CA GLU A 137 -29.38 20.11 5.79
C GLU A 137 -28.63 18.79 6.06
N ASN A 138 -27.86 18.29 5.08
CA ASN A 138 -27.16 17.00 5.18
C ASN A 138 -25.71 17.12 5.68
N GLY A 139 -25.23 18.32 6.03
CA GLY A 139 -23.91 18.53 6.62
C GLY A 139 -22.71 18.30 5.69
N CYS A 140 -22.93 18.05 4.39
CA CYS A 140 -21.88 17.79 3.40
C CYS A 140 -21.25 19.07 2.80
N VAL A 141 -21.15 20.16 3.57
CA VAL A 141 -20.64 21.45 3.07
C VAL A 141 -19.59 21.98 4.04
N SER A 142 -18.31 21.83 3.69
CA SER A 142 -17.21 22.38 4.48
C SER A 142 -17.08 23.88 4.20
N GLY A 143 -17.70 24.71 5.04
CA GLY A 143 -17.54 26.17 4.99
C GLY A 143 -16.17 26.59 5.49
N THR A 144 -15.16 26.64 4.63
CA THR A 144 -13.91 27.33 4.96
C THR A 144 -14.06 28.79 4.55
N VAL A 145 -14.30 29.66 5.53
CA VAL A 145 -14.35 31.12 5.32
C VAL A 145 -12.90 31.62 5.28
N TYR A 146 -12.41 31.94 4.09
CA TYR A 146 -11.11 32.60 3.93
C TYR A 146 -11.25 34.07 4.33
N TRP A 147 -10.74 34.42 5.52
CA TRP A 147 -10.49 35.81 5.88
C TRP A 147 -9.13 36.20 5.30
N GLY A 148 -9.16 36.90 4.16
CA GLY A 148 -7.97 37.57 3.61
C GLY A 148 -7.68 38.81 4.43
N GLY A 149 -6.46 38.91 4.97
CA GLY A 149 -5.91 40.14 5.54
C GLY A 149 -5.45 41.13 4.48
#